data_AF-A0AAE6MIP6-F1
#
_entry.id   AF-A0AAE6MIP6-F1
#
_cell.length_a   1.000
_cell.length_b   1.000
_cell.length_c   1.000
_cell.angle_alpha   90.00
_cell.angle_beta   90.00
_cell.angle_gamma   90.00
#
_symmetry.space_group_name_H-M   'P 1'
#
loop_
_entity.id
_entity.type
_entity.pdbx_description
1 polymer ?
#
loop_
_entity_poly.entity_id
_entity_poly.type
_entity_poly.pdbx_seq_one_letter_code
_entity_poly.pdbx_strand_id
1 'polypeptide(L)'
;MENLFASKNIQIVPIVDMYESELYFAYTPKLLQLNVFVEFFGVSKNDDDEVPEEVGVFANYYENGEVYTYVIFSSPELLGPLPVFRIIVDAVEFIENSNSHSVKELLKEIATSSEKIDKSHPNNKYYQNALFKYNAAEQLINHLD
;
A
#
# COMPACT_ATOMS: atom_id res chain seq x y z
N MET A 1 -8.64 -12.93 -1.72
CA MET A 1 -7.43 -13.10 -0.87
C MET A 1 -7.69 -12.85 0.62
N GLU A 2 -8.84 -12.29 1.00
CA GLU A 2 -9.21 -11.94 2.39
C GLU A 2 -8.93 -13.04 3.43
N ASN A 3 -9.36 -14.29 3.17
CA ASN A 3 -9.14 -15.40 4.10
C ASN A 3 -7.65 -15.71 4.35
N LEU A 4 -6.78 -15.50 3.35
CA LEU A 4 -5.34 -15.69 3.51
C LEU A 4 -4.76 -14.61 4.42
N PHE A 5 -5.14 -13.35 4.21
CA PHE A 5 -4.69 -12.23 5.05
C PHE A 5 -5.23 -12.33 6.48
N ALA A 6 -6.49 -12.72 6.66
CA ALA A 6 -7.09 -12.94 7.97
C ALA A 6 -6.34 -14.01 8.78
N SER A 7 -5.82 -15.06 8.13
CA SER A 7 -4.99 -16.09 8.79
C SER A 7 -3.67 -15.56 9.36
N LYS A 8 -3.26 -14.36 8.93
CA LYS A 8 -2.05 -13.64 9.37
C LYS A 8 -2.37 -12.41 10.23
N ASN A 9 -3.63 -12.24 10.67
CA ASN A 9 -4.11 -11.04 11.36
C ASN A 9 -3.89 -9.74 10.54
N ILE A 10 -3.89 -9.86 9.22
CA ILE A 10 -3.82 -8.73 8.30
C ILE A 10 -5.24 -8.48 7.79
N GLN A 11 -5.71 -7.26 7.95
CA GLN A 11 -6.97 -6.79 7.40
C GLN A 11 -6.69 -6.10 6.06
N ILE A 12 -7.66 -6.15 5.14
CA ILE A 12 -7.58 -5.45 3.86
C ILE A 12 -8.82 -4.59 3.67
N VAL A 13 -8.64 -3.39 3.11
CA VAL A 13 -9.74 -2.50 2.71
C VAL A 13 -9.58 -2.11 1.24
N PRO A 14 -10.64 -2.24 0.41
CA PRO A 14 -10.62 -1.75 -0.95
C PRO A 14 -10.78 -0.24 -0.99
N ILE A 15 -10.08 0.42 -1.91
CA ILE A 15 -10.23 1.84 -2.20
C ILE A 15 -10.33 2.02 -3.71
N VAL A 16 -11.21 2.93 -4.13
CA VAL A 16 -11.23 3.46 -5.49
C VAL A 16 -10.57 4.82 -5.44
N ASP A 17 -9.47 4.98 -6.17
CA ASP A 17 -8.69 6.22 -6.15
C ASP A 17 -9.31 7.33 -7.00
N MET A 18 -8.66 8.51 -7.05
CA MET A 18 -9.16 9.65 -7.83
C MET A 18 -9.10 9.44 -9.35
N TYR A 19 -8.50 8.35 -9.82
CA TYR A 19 -8.43 7.92 -11.22
C TYR A 19 -9.35 6.72 -11.49
N GLU A 20 -10.26 6.41 -10.57
CA GLU A 20 -11.21 5.28 -10.67
C GLU A 20 -10.50 3.91 -10.67
N SER A 21 -9.25 3.86 -10.22
CA SER A 21 -8.49 2.61 -10.10
C SER A 21 -8.80 1.93 -8.78
N GLU A 22 -9.12 0.64 -8.85
CA GLU A 22 -9.35 -0.20 -7.67
C GLU A 22 -8.02 -0.72 -7.13
N LEU A 23 -7.78 -0.44 -5.86
CA LEU A 23 -6.60 -0.87 -5.12
C LEU A 23 -6.99 -1.31 -3.71
N TYR A 24 -6.06 -1.94 -3.02
CA TYR A 24 -6.28 -2.47 -1.69
C TYR A 24 -5.21 -1.95 -0.74
N PHE A 25 -5.61 -1.68 0.50
CA PHE A 25 -4.68 -1.41 1.59
C PHE A 25 -4.74 -2.54 2.60
N ALA A 26 -3.59 -3.17 2.84
CA ALA A 26 -3.35 -4.10 3.93
C ALA A 26 -2.86 -3.34 5.17
N TYR A 27 -3.39 -3.70 6.34
CA TYR A 27 -3.03 -3.09 7.60
C TYR A 27 -3.15 -4.07 8.78
N THR A 28 -2.48 -3.70 9.87
CA THR A 28 -2.56 -4.32 11.18
C THR A 28 -2.55 -3.22 12.24
N PRO A 29 -2.94 -3.50 13.50
CA PRO A 29 -2.83 -2.51 14.58
C PRO A 29 -1.42 -1.94 14.76
N LYS A 30 -0.39 -2.77 14.52
CA LYS A 30 1.01 -2.35 14.63
C LYS A 30 1.43 -1.43 13.48
N LEU A 31 0.99 -1.70 12.25
CA LEU A 31 1.23 -0.82 11.11
C LEU A 31 0.57 0.55 11.30
N LEU A 32 -0.66 0.59 11.83
CA LEU A 32 -1.35 1.83 12.17
C LEU A 32 -0.55 2.66 13.19
N GLN A 33 -0.02 2.03 14.25
CA GLN A 33 0.84 2.70 15.23
C GLN A 33 2.15 3.25 14.63
N LEU A 34 2.59 2.70 13.50
CA LEU A 34 3.77 3.14 12.76
C LEU A 34 3.42 4.15 11.65
N ASN A 35 2.15 4.55 11.50
CA ASN A 35 1.64 5.37 10.39
C ASN A 35 1.99 4.79 9.01
N VAL A 36 1.92 3.46 8.87
CA VAL A 36 2.19 2.76 7.61
C VAL A 36 0.94 2.03 7.14
N PHE A 37 0.68 2.11 5.84
CA PHE A 37 -0.20 1.17 5.15
C PHE A 37 0.55 0.44 4.03
N VAL A 38 0.17 -0.80 3.75
CA VAL A 38 0.68 -1.54 2.59
C VAL A 38 -0.36 -1.50 1.48
N GLU A 39 -0.14 -0.66 0.48
CA GLU A 39 -0.95 -0.57 -0.73
C GLU A 39 -0.58 -1.69 -1.69
N PHE A 40 -1.57 -2.30 -2.33
CA PHE A 40 -1.34 -3.23 -3.41
C PHE A 40 -2.46 -3.20 -4.45
N PHE A 41 -2.07 -3.47 -5.69
CA PHE A 41 -2.98 -3.71 -6.81
C PHE A 41 -2.44 -4.83 -7.68
N GLY A 42 -3.29 -5.34 -8.55
CA GLY A 42 -3.00 -6.48 -9.41
C GLY A 42 -4.07 -7.54 -9.22
N VAL A 43 -5.16 -7.41 -9.99
CA VAL A 43 -6.16 -8.47 -10.10
C VAL A 43 -6.69 -8.45 -11.52
N SER A 44 -6.51 -9.57 -12.24
CA SER A 44 -7.22 -9.88 -13.48
C SER A 44 -8.72 -9.68 -13.24
N LYS A 45 -9.27 -8.60 -13.78
CA LYS A 45 -10.70 -8.55 -14.08
C LYS A 45 -10.83 -9.25 -15.42
N ASN A 46 -11.44 -10.43 -15.40
CA ASN A 46 -11.95 -11.07 -16.61
C ASN A 46 -12.62 -9.99 -17.51
N ASP A 47 -12.24 -10.00 -18.78
CA ASP A 47 -12.90 -9.36 -19.93
C ASP A 47 -12.27 -8.07 -20.53
N ASP A 48 -11.02 -7.70 -20.21
CA ASP A 48 -10.33 -6.63 -20.97
C ASP A 48 -8.85 -6.95 -21.25
N ASP A 49 -8.58 -7.56 -22.42
CA ASP A 49 -7.25 -7.98 -22.88
C ASP A 49 -6.29 -6.79 -23.16
N GLU A 50 -6.76 -5.54 -23.06
CA GLU A 50 -6.00 -4.34 -23.42
C GLU A 50 -5.33 -3.63 -22.22
N VAL A 51 -5.63 -4.02 -20.98
CA VAL A 51 -5.01 -3.39 -19.80
C VAL A 51 -3.70 -4.14 -19.46
N PRO A 52 -2.53 -3.47 -19.47
CA PRO A 52 -1.28 -4.11 -19.07
C PRO A 52 -1.41 -4.67 -17.66
N GLU A 53 -1.15 -5.96 -17.57
CA GLU A 53 -1.24 -6.80 -16.39
C GLU A 53 -0.12 -6.46 -15.38
N GLU A 54 -0.31 -5.43 -14.55
CA GLU A 54 0.69 -5.00 -13.56
C GLU A 54 0.33 -5.43 -12.13
N VAL A 55 1.35 -5.80 -11.36
CA VAL A 55 1.26 -5.94 -9.90
C VAL A 55 2.15 -4.89 -9.25
N GLY A 56 1.60 -4.15 -8.29
CA GLY A 56 2.34 -3.21 -7.47
C GLY A 56 2.08 -3.45 -5.98
N VAL A 57 3.14 -3.40 -5.16
CA VAL A 57 3.09 -3.43 -3.71
C VAL A 57 3.94 -2.30 -3.16
N PHE A 58 3.32 -1.43 -2.36
CA PHE A 58 3.93 -0.22 -1.84
C PHE A 58 3.70 -0.11 -0.33
N ALA A 59 4.70 0.36 0.40
CA ALA A 59 4.48 0.85 1.76
C ALA A 59 4.30 2.36 1.70
N ASN A 60 3.19 2.86 2.23
CA ASN A 60 2.89 4.28 2.33
C ASN A 60 3.01 4.70 3.79
N TYR A 61 3.94 5.61 4.08
CA TYR A 61 4.19 6.19 5.40
C TYR A 61 3.75 7.65 5.42
N TYR A 62 2.98 8.05 6.43
CA TYR A 62 2.54 9.44 6.57
C TYR A 62 3.19 10.14 7.77
N GLU A 63 3.72 11.33 7.52
CA GLU A 63 4.39 12.14 8.52
C GLU A 63 4.25 13.62 8.18
N ASN A 64 3.77 14.43 9.14
CA ASN A 64 3.73 15.89 9.03
C ASN A 64 3.04 16.45 7.77
N GLY A 65 2.00 15.78 7.25
CA GLY A 65 1.30 16.23 6.04
C GLY A 65 1.91 15.74 4.73
N GLU A 66 2.91 14.86 4.80
CA GLU A 66 3.66 14.32 3.67
C GLU A 66 3.42 12.81 3.59
N VAL A 67 3.24 12.31 2.36
CA VAL A 67 3.15 10.87 2.09
C VAL A 67 4.47 10.42 1.52
N TYR A 68 5.07 9.40 2.12
CA TYR A 68 6.27 8.74 1.63
C TYR A 68 5.84 7.39 1.06
N THR A 69 6.08 7.17 -0.23
CA THR A 69 5.75 5.92 -0.91
C THR A 69 7.03 5.15 -1.18
N TYR A 70 7.04 3.88 -0.78
CA TYR A 70 8.16 2.96 -0.91
C TYR A 70 7.75 1.79 -1.78
N VAL A 71 8.36 1.64 -2.96
CA VAL A 71 8.07 0.56 -3.89
C VAL A 71 8.73 -0.71 -3.39
N ILE A 72 7.94 -1.60 -2.76
CA ILE A 72 8.43 -2.87 -2.24
C ILE A 72 8.58 -3.88 -3.38
N PHE A 73 7.58 -3.91 -4.27
CA PHE A 73 7.59 -4.79 -5.43
C PHE A 73 6.78 -4.17 -6.56
N SER A 74 7.27 -4.29 -7.78
CA SER A 74 6.49 -4.05 -8.99
C SER A 74 6.85 -5.07 -10.06
N SER A 75 5.85 -5.48 -10.84
CA SER A 75 6.01 -6.40 -11.95
C SER A 75 5.12 -5.98 -13.10
N PRO A 76 5.65 -5.90 -14.34
CA PRO A 76 4.83 -5.66 -15.54
C PRO A 76 4.02 -6.89 -15.97
N GLU A 77 4.13 -8.00 -15.23
CA GLU A 77 3.36 -9.23 -15.40
C GLU A 77 2.45 -9.46 -14.19
N LEU A 78 1.24 -9.99 -14.42
CA LEU A 78 0.37 -10.43 -13.34
C LEU A 78 1.01 -11.59 -12.57
N LEU A 79 0.88 -11.53 -11.26
CA LEU A 79 1.21 -12.63 -10.38
C LEU A 79 -0.06 -13.28 -9.85
N GLY A 80 -0.02 -14.60 -9.69
CA GLY A 80 -1.07 -15.32 -8.99
C GLY A 80 -1.25 -14.80 -7.55
N PRO A 81 -2.40 -15.07 -6.93
CA PRO A 81 -2.74 -14.54 -5.60
C PRO A 81 -1.79 -14.99 -4.48
N LEU A 82 -1.17 -16.16 -4.61
CA LEU A 82 -0.25 -16.70 -3.59
C LEU A 82 1.09 -15.94 -3.52
N PRO A 83 1.82 -15.70 -4.63
CA PRO A 83 2.97 -14.81 -4.64
C PRO A 83 2.67 -13.40 -4.09
N VAL A 84 1.57 -12.78 -4.53
CA VAL A 84 1.16 -11.44 -4.06
C VAL A 84 0.92 -11.44 -2.55
N PHE A 85 0.15 -12.41 -2.06
CA PHE A 85 -0.07 -12.61 -0.62
C PHE A 85 1.25 -12.75 0.14
N ARG A 86 2.21 -13.54 -0.37
CA ARG A 86 3.49 -13.77 0.32
C ARG A 86 4.33 -12.50 0.38
N ILE A 87 4.42 -11.74 -0.71
CA ILE A 87 5.15 -10.46 -0.75
C ILE A 87 4.58 -9.49 0.29
N ILE A 88 3.25 -9.36 0.35
CA ILE A 88 2.58 -8.47 1.31
C ILE A 88 2.81 -8.95 2.74
N VAL A 89 2.61 -10.23 3.04
CA VAL A 89 2.85 -10.77 4.40
C VAL A 89 4.29 -10.56 4.84
N ASP A 90 5.26 -10.80 3.96
CA ASP A 90 6.69 -10.65 4.29
C ASP A 90 7.05 -9.18 4.52
N ALA A 91 6.47 -8.26 3.73
CA ALA A 91 6.62 -6.83 3.95
C ALA A 91 6.00 -6.40 5.30
N VAL A 92 4.79 -6.85 5.61
CA VAL A 92 4.12 -6.56 6.90
C VAL A 92 4.95 -7.09 8.06
N GLU A 93 5.33 -8.37 8.04
CA GLU A 93 6.14 -9.01 9.09
C GLU A 93 7.48 -8.27 9.28
N PHE A 94 8.12 -7.80 8.20
CA PHE A 94 9.34 -7.00 8.30
C PHE A 94 9.11 -5.62 8.94
N ILE A 95 8.08 -4.89 8.50
CA ILE A 95 7.78 -3.54 8.99
C ILE A 95 7.34 -3.58 10.47
N GLU A 96 6.57 -4.57 10.89
CA GLU A 96 6.10 -4.70 12.28
C GLU A 96 7.23 -4.91 13.28
N ASN A 97 8.36 -5.49 12.84
CA ASN A 97 9.57 -5.65 13.65
C ASN A 97 10.36 -4.33 13.82
N SER A 98 9.88 -3.22 13.24
CA SER A 98 10.44 -1.88 13.41
C SER A 98 9.84 -1.12 14.60
N ASN A 99 10.39 0.06 14.88
CA ASN A 99 9.80 1.05 15.77
C ASN A 99 9.59 2.37 15.03
N SER A 100 8.80 3.27 15.64
CA SER A 100 8.42 4.55 15.03
C SER A 100 9.60 5.46 14.66
N HIS A 101 10.76 5.32 15.31
CA HIS A 101 11.93 6.13 15.02
C HIS A 101 12.76 5.58 13.86
N SER A 102 12.63 4.28 13.55
CA SER A 102 13.44 3.59 12.54
C SER A 102 12.65 3.16 11.30
N VAL A 103 11.31 3.18 11.34
CA VAL A 103 10.46 2.65 10.27
C VAL A 103 10.79 3.26 8.90
N LYS A 104 11.03 4.57 8.84
CA LYS A 104 11.36 5.29 7.60
C LYS A 104 12.66 4.83 6.96
N GLU A 105 13.68 4.54 7.76
CA GLU A 105 14.97 4.03 7.25
C GLU A 105 14.87 2.55 6.89
N LEU A 106 14.18 1.74 7.70
CA LEU A 106 13.90 0.33 7.39
C LEU A 106 13.13 0.17 6.07
N LEU A 107 12.15 1.04 5.81
CA LEU A 107 11.42 1.03 4.55
C LEU A 107 12.32 1.34 3.35
N LYS A 108 13.33 2.22 3.49
CA LYS A 108 14.32 2.46 2.42
C LYS A 108 15.19 1.25 2.13
N GLU A 109 15.49 0.43 3.13
CA GLU A 109 16.36 -0.75 2.96
C GLU A 109 15.71 -1.84 2.10
N ILE A 110 14.39 -1.98 2.18
CA ILE A 110 13.63 -3.00 1.43
C ILE A 110 12.99 -2.49 0.15
N ALA A 111 12.97 -1.18 -0.06
CA ALA A 111 12.36 -0.57 -1.23
C ALA A 111 13.31 -0.58 -2.42
N THR A 112 12.76 -0.84 -3.61
CA THR A 112 13.47 -0.68 -4.89
C THR A 112 13.58 0.79 -5.29
N SER A 113 12.59 1.59 -4.89
CA SER A 113 12.63 3.05 -4.98
C SER A 113 11.71 3.68 -3.93
N SER A 114 11.93 4.94 -3.62
CA SER A 114 11.09 5.69 -2.68
C SER A 114 10.87 7.11 -3.17
N GLU A 115 9.68 7.64 -2.91
CA GLU A 115 9.29 8.99 -3.27
C GLU A 115 8.69 9.71 -2.07
N LYS A 116 9.03 10.99 -1.92
CA LYS A 116 8.35 11.91 -1.02
C LYS A 116 7.33 12.71 -1.82
N ILE A 117 6.05 12.59 -1.46
CA ILE A 117 4.94 13.26 -2.12
C ILE A 117 4.38 14.32 -1.17
N ASP A 118 4.59 15.59 -1.51
CA ASP A 118 4.14 16.74 -0.73
C ASP A 118 3.47 17.82 -1.62
N LYS A 119 3.05 18.93 -1.01
CA LYS A 119 2.37 20.03 -1.71
C LYS A 119 3.21 20.69 -2.82
N SER A 120 4.53 20.50 -2.80
CA SER A 120 5.44 21.03 -3.81
C SER A 120 5.62 20.09 -5.01
N HIS A 121 5.00 18.91 -4.98
CA HIS A 121 5.10 17.93 -6.04
C HIS A 121 4.71 18.55 -7.41
N PRO A 122 5.52 18.38 -8.48
CA PRO A 122 5.26 19.02 -9.77
C PRO A 122 3.89 18.68 -10.36
N ASN A 123 3.38 17.50 -10.04
CA ASN A 123 2.03 17.07 -10.35
C ASN A 123 1.14 17.16 -9.09
N ASN A 124 0.41 18.26 -8.93
CA ASN A 124 -0.50 18.45 -7.79
C ASN A 124 -1.58 17.37 -7.73
N LYS A 125 -2.10 16.90 -8.88
CA LYS A 125 -3.12 15.83 -8.90
C LYS A 125 -2.59 14.53 -8.31
N TYR A 126 -1.31 14.23 -8.52
CA TYR A 126 -0.65 13.07 -7.92
C TYR A 126 -0.54 13.20 -6.39
N TYR A 127 -0.15 14.38 -5.87
CA TYR A 127 -0.17 14.64 -4.42
C TYR A 127 -1.58 14.52 -3.82
N GLN A 128 -2.59 15.10 -4.47
CA GLN A 128 -3.98 14.98 -4.00
C GLN A 128 -4.44 13.53 -3.98
N ASN A 129 -4.07 12.72 -5.00
CA ASN A 129 -4.43 11.30 -5.02
C ASN A 129 -3.75 10.53 -3.88
N ALA A 130 -2.45 10.74 -3.66
CA ALA A 130 -1.73 10.07 -2.57
C ALA A 130 -2.35 10.38 -1.20
N LEU A 131 -2.64 11.66 -0.94
CA LEU A 131 -3.28 12.09 0.30
C LEU A 131 -4.72 11.57 0.42
N PHE A 132 -5.48 11.58 -0.67
CA PHE A 132 -6.84 11.04 -0.72
C PHE A 132 -6.85 9.56 -0.35
N LYS A 133 -6.00 8.75 -1.00
CA LYS A 133 -5.90 7.30 -0.72
C LYS A 133 -5.60 7.03 0.75
N TYR A 134 -4.61 7.74 1.32
CA TYR A 134 -4.23 7.57 2.72
C TYR A 134 -5.38 7.92 3.67
N ASN A 135 -6.01 9.08 3.49
CA ASN A 135 -7.11 9.53 4.34
C ASN A 135 -8.35 8.64 4.19
N ALA A 136 -8.65 8.17 2.97
CA ALA A 136 -9.75 7.25 2.72
C ALA A 136 -9.52 5.91 3.42
N ALA A 137 -8.28 5.39 3.41
CA ALA A 137 -7.92 4.17 4.15
C ALA A 137 -8.15 4.37 5.65
N GLU A 138 -7.61 5.46 6.20
CA GLU A 138 -7.74 5.79 7.62
C GLU A 138 -9.21 5.94 8.06
N GLN A 139 -10.04 6.61 7.25
CA GLN A 139 -11.47 6.77 7.54
C GLN A 139 -12.21 5.43 7.52
N LEU A 140 -11.97 4.60 6.50
CA LEU A 140 -12.63 3.29 6.40
C LEU A 140 -12.28 2.41 7.59
N ILE A 141 -11.01 2.43 8.02
CA ILE A 141 -10.53 1.63 9.16
C ILE A 141 -11.18 2.11 10.47
N ASN A 142 -11.23 3.42 10.72
CA ASN A 142 -11.85 3.98 11.92
C ASN A 142 -13.38 3.81 11.98
N HIS A 143 -14.03 3.47 10.87
CA HIS A 143 -15.47 3.16 10.83
C HIS A 143 -15.78 1.66 10.99
N LEU A 144 -14.76 0.81 11.04
CA LEU A 144 -14.88 -0.63 11.24
C LEU A 144 -14.68 -1.08 12.70
N ASP A 145 -14.15 -0.19 13.55
CA ASP A 145 -13.97 -0.35 15.00
C ASP A 145 -15.15 0.24 15.81
#